data_AF-D6X2U2-F1
#
_entry.id   AF-D6X2U2-F1
#
_cell.length_a   1.000
_cell.length_b   1.000
_cell.length_c   1.000
_cell.angle_alpha   90.00
_cell.angle_beta   90.00
_cell.angle_gamma   90.00
#
_symmetry.space_group_name_H-M   'P 1'
#
loop_
_entity.id
_entity.type
_entity.pdbx_description
1 polymer ?
#
loop_
_entity_poly.entity_id
_entity_poly.type
_entity_poly.pdbx_seq_one_letter_code
_entity_poly.pdbx_strand_id
1 'polypeptide(L)'
;MIQVLAGVVMLSLSIYIYVSVAPVLYSERAEISYVFFVIGLCGFNNICCYLFAIKIQRKCLKQSFKKSTRSLVFAWTCVTFYITIYLCILAKLTAKVYKHIIRAMGHSFYIGMSKYLKQEEWKVTIDRIQYDMQCCGAQGYREWHQIPWLGRYQVNVKSDSVKQFHENGSWLFPVTPWSCCRLSFPMQCLHDPLQQVGANHQSLVADALNTEGCITKLKIPIRMAITTFIILVVLNCLVQLVLFLVVRVLYTSCRNAEILETDGVAPGWIFGRGDCGYNRGKTLLDYMNPPRRRRRKQQKPAIDEQDC
;
A
#
# COMPACT_ATOMS: atom_id res chain seq x y z
N MET A 1 16.68 11.84 2.39
CA MET A 1 16.46 10.96 3.56
C MET A 1 15.05 10.38 3.58
N ILE A 2 13.97 11.18 3.65
CA ILE A 2 12.58 10.68 3.72
C ILE A 2 12.22 9.70 2.57
N GLN A 3 12.57 10.04 1.32
CA GLN A 3 12.32 9.15 0.16
C GLN A 3 13.04 7.79 0.25
N VAL A 4 14.26 7.78 0.81
CA VAL A 4 15.02 6.54 0.99
C VAL A 4 14.38 5.68 2.06
N LEU A 5 13.99 6.28 3.18
CA LEU A 5 13.27 5.57 4.24
C LEU A 5 11.97 4.96 3.70
N ALA A 6 11.20 5.73 2.92
CA ALA A 6 10.01 5.20 2.25
C ALA A 6 10.34 4.05 1.29
N GLY A 7 11.43 4.16 0.51
CA GLY A 7 11.96 3.11 -0.36
C GLY A 7 12.29 1.81 0.38
N VAL A 8 13.03 1.93 1.48
CA VAL A 8 13.43 0.80 2.34
C VAL A 8 12.20 0.14 2.95
N VAL A 9 11.26 0.92 3.51
CA VAL A 9 10.03 0.36 4.09
C VAL A 9 9.21 -0.39 3.05
N MET A 10 9.09 0.12 1.81
CA MET A 10 8.39 -0.60 0.74
C MET A 10 9.08 -1.91 0.35
N LEU A 11 10.41 -1.93 0.28
CA LEU A 11 11.19 -3.14 0.03
C LEU A 11 11.01 -4.18 1.15
N SER A 12 11.13 -3.76 2.40
CA SER A 12 10.94 -4.63 3.57
C SER A 12 9.53 -5.21 3.61
N LEU A 13 8.51 -4.40 3.31
CA LEU A 13 7.12 -4.86 3.27
C LEU A 13 6.88 -5.86 2.14
N SER A 14 7.46 -5.62 0.96
CA SER A 14 7.41 -6.54 -0.18
C SER A 14 7.98 -7.91 0.19
N ILE A 15 9.17 -7.93 0.79
CA ILE A 15 9.83 -9.17 1.23
C ILE A 15 9.01 -9.88 2.31
N TYR A 16 8.51 -9.14 3.31
CA TYR A 16 7.72 -9.71 4.39
C TYR A 16 6.46 -10.43 3.88
N ILE A 17 5.71 -9.81 2.97
CA ILE A 17 4.49 -10.42 2.41
C ILE A 17 4.83 -11.62 1.52
N TYR A 18 5.90 -11.53 0.74
CA TYR A 18 6.36 -12.63 -0.11
C TYR A 18 6.74 -13.88 0.70
N VAL A 19 7.42 -13.70 1.83
CA VAL A 19 7.89 -14.82 2.67
C VAL A 19 6.80 -15.32 3.61
N SER A 20 6.03 -14.42 4.25
CA SER A 20 5.17 -14.80 5.38
C SER A 20 3.71 -15.03 4.98
N VAL A 21 3.21 -14.35 3.95
CA VAL A 21 1.78 -14.34 3.61
C VAL A 21 1.48 -15.08 2.31
N ALA A 22 2.31 -14.92 1.28
CA ALA A 22 2.08 -15.57 -0.02
C ALA A 22 2.06 -17.11 0.05
N PRO A 23 2.88 -17.80 0.86
CA PRO A 23 2.82 -19.27 0.97
C PRO A 23 1.55 -19.78 1.66
N VAL A 24 0.91 -18.96 2.49
CA VAL A 24 -0.33 -19.33 3.22
C VAL A 24 -1.53 -19.36 2.26
N LEU A 25 -1.49 -18.57 1.20
CA LEU A 25 -2.62 -18.35 0.29
C LEU A 25 -2.41 -19.06 -1.05
N TYR A 26 -2.57 -20.38 -1.04
CA TYR A 26 -2.31 -21.25 -2.20
C TYR A 26 -2.95 -20.76 -3.51
N SER A 27 -4.27 -20.51 -3.50
CA SER A 27 -5.04 -20.09 -4.69
C SER A 27 -4.58 -18.75 -5.29
N GLU A 28 -4.28 -17.78 -4.42
CA GLU A 28 -4.02 -16.38 -4.81
C GLU A 28 -2.52 -16.04 -4.81
N ARG A 29 -1.66 -17.04 -4.64
CA ARG A 29 -0.22 -16.86 -4.43
C ARG A 29 0.45 -16.08 -5.56
N ALA A 30 0.11 -16.40 -6.80
CA ALA A 30 0.72 -15.78 -7.99
C ALA A 30 0.37 -14.29 -8.08
N GLU A 31 -0.91 -13.94 -7.88
CA GLU A 31 -1.38 -12.56 -7.93
C GLU A 31 -0.74 -11.71 -6.82
N ILE A 32 -0.73 -12.23 -5.58
CA ILE A 32 -0.12 -11.56 -4.43
C ILE A 32 1.39 -11.38 -4.66
N SER A 33 2.08 -12.44 -5.06
CA SER A 33 3.53 -12.38 -5.30
C SER A 33 3.89 -11.34 -6.37
N TYR A 34 3.11 -11.28 -7.45
CA TYR A 34 3.31 -10.29 -8.51
C TYR A 34 3.11 -8.85 -8.01
N VAL A 35 1.99 -8.57 -7.34
CA VAL A 35 1.68 -7.22 -6.83
C VAL A 35 2.77 -6.74 -5.88
N PHE A 36 3.20 -7.58 -4.92
CA PHE A 36 4.21 -7.18 -3.94
C PHE A 36 5.62 -7.14 -4.52
N PHE A 37 5.95 -7.94 -5.54
CA PHE A 37 7.19 -7.80 -6.29
C PHE A 37 7.29 -6.44 -6.99
N VAL A 38 6.21 -5.98 -7.64
CA VAL A 38 6.17 -4.65 -8.27
C VAL A 38 6.35 -3.54 -7.22
N ILE A 39 5.78 -3.68 -6.02
CA ILE A 39 5.99 -2.73 -4.91
C ILE A 39 7.47 -2.70 -4.48
N GLY A 40 8.12 -3.86 -4.41
CA GLY A 40 9.55 -3.95 -4.12
C GLY A 40 10.40 -3.20 -5.15
N LEU A 41 10.15 -3.43 -6.45
CA LEU A 41 10.83 -2.70 -7.52
C LEU A 41 10.63 -1.18 -7.43
N CYS A 42 9.44 -0.74 -7.03
CA CYS A 42 9.16 0.68 -6.78
C CYS A 42 10.01 1.24 -5.63
N GLY A 43 10.16 0.49 -4.53
CA GLY A 43 11.02 0.86 -3.42
C GLY A 43 12.49 1.03 -3.84
N PHE A 44 13.01 0.09 -4.64
CA PHE A 44 14.34 0.18 -5.23
C PHE A 44 14.50 1.41 -6.14
N ASN A 45 13.53 1.65 -7.03
CA ASN A 45 13.53 2.81 -7.92
C ASN A 45 13.59 4.15 -7.15
N ASN A 46 12.88 4.27 -6.02
CA ASN A 46 12.94 5.47 -5.17
C ASN A 46 14.33 5.69 -4.56
N ILE A 47 15.02 4.63 -4.13
CA ILE A 47 16.39 4.72 -3.61
C ILE A 47 17.34 5.20 -4.72
N CYS A 48 17.23 4.61 -5.91
CA CYS A 48 18.02 5.02 -7.08
C CYS A 48 17.78 6.49 -7.44
N CYS A 49 16.51 6.93 -7.53
CA CYS A 49 16.15 8.31 -7.84
C CYS A 49 16.78 9.31 -6.85
N TYR A 50 16.83 8.96 -5.56
CA TYR A 50 17.48 9.78 -4.54
C TYR A 50 19.00 9.89 -4.74
N LEU A 51 19.69 8.79 -5.03
CA LEU A 51 21.13 8.80 -5.30
C LEU A 51 21.46 9.65 -6.54
N PHE A 52 20.62 9.57 -7.57
CA PHE A 52 20.72 10.43 -8.75
C PHE A 52 20.47 11.91 -8.42
N ALA A 53 19.51 12.21 -7.54
CA ALA A 53 19.23 13.57 -7.11
C ALA A 53 20.46 14.23 -6.46
N ILE A 54 21.18 13.50 -5.60
CA ILE A 54 22.43 13.97 -4.97
C ILE A 54 23.48 14.30 -6.04
N LYS A 55 23.66 13.43 -7.03
CA LYS A 55 24.61 13.66 -8.13
C LYS A 55 24.25 14.90 -8.94
N ILE A 56 22.96 15.11 -9.22
CA ILE A 56 22.47 16.29 -9.95
C ILE A 56 22.72 17.55 -9.14
N GLN A 57 22.41 17.55 -7.84
CA GLN A 57 22.63 18.71 -6.98
C GLN A 57 24.11 19.12 -6.95
N ARG A 58 25.03 18.15 -6.86
CA ARG A 58 26.47 18.41 -6.96
C ARG A 58 26.88 18.99 -8.32
N LYS A 59 26.26 18.52 -9.41
CA LYS A 59 26.53 19.02 -10.76
C LYS A 59 25.96 20.43 -10.98
N CYS A 60 24.79 20.74 -10.43
CA CYS A 60 24.22 22.09 -10.42
C CYS A 60 25.12 23.09 -9.70
N LEU A 61 25.66 22.72 -8.53
CA LEU A 61 26.54 23.62 -7.77
C LEU A 61 27.88 23.92 -8.46
N LYS A 62 28.39 23.00 -9.30
CA LYS A 62 29.72 23.14 -9.94
C LYS A 62 29.67 23.60 -11.39
N GLN A 63 28.60 23.33 -12.12
CA GLN A 63 28.55 23.43 -13.58
C GLN A 63 27.14 23.84 -14.06
N SER A 64 26.55 24.89 -13.49
CA SER A 64 25.15 25.24 -13.76
C SER A 64 24.93 25.79 -15.18
N PHE A 65 25.93 26.47 -15.76
CA PHE A 65 25.84 27.05 -17.11
C PHE A 65 25.94 26.01 -18.25
N LYS A 66 26.51 24.82 -18.01
CA LYS A 66 26.65 23.80 -19.06
C LYS A 66 25.28 23.32 -19.57
N LYS A 67 25.09 23.29 -20.90
CA LYS A 67 23.88 22.74 -21.55
C LYS A 67 23.57 21.30 -21.11
N SER A 68 24.62 20.50 -20.84
CA SER A 68 24.50 19.14 -20.28
C SER A 68 23.78 19.13 -18.92
N THR A 69 24.06 20.09 -18.03
CA THR A 69 23.42 20.17 -16.70
C THR A 69 21.94 20.52 -16.84
N ARG A 70 21.60 21.47 -17.72
CA ARG A 70 20.20 21.82 -18.04
C ARG A 70 19.41 20.60 -18.53
N SER A 71 19.97 19.89 -19.50
CA SER A 71 19.34 18.70 -20.08
C SER A 71 19.19 17.58 -19.06
N LEU A 72 20.20 17.35 -18.21
CA LEU A 72 20.16 16.35 -17.16
C LEU A 72 19.11 16.64 -16.09
N VAL A 73 19.02 17.88 -15.60
CA VAL A 73 18.01 18.30 -14.62
C VAL A 73 16.61 18.13 -15.22
N PHE A 74 16.42 18.56 -16.47
CA PHE A 74 15.14 18.40 -17.16
C PHE A 74 14.75 16.92 -17.32
N ALA A 75 15.65 16.09 -17.85
CA ALA A 75 15.42 14.65 -18.02
C ALA A 75 15.08 13.97 -16.69
N TRP A 76 15.83 14.25 -15.62
CA TRP A 76 15.55 13.71 -14.30
C TRP A 76 14.19 14.17 -13.75
N THR A 77 13.82 15.43 -13.94
CA THR A 77 12.47 15.89 -13.54
C THR A 77 11.38 15.16 -14.32
N CYS A 78 11.52 14.96 -15.63
CA CYS A 78 10.55 14.21 -16.42
C CYS A 78 10.44 12.75 -15.97
N VAL A 79 11.57 12.07 -15.78
CA VAL A 79 11.60 10.67 -15.32
C VAL A 79 10.95 10.51 -13.95
N THR A 80 11.26 11.39 -13.01
CA THR A 80 10.69 11.31 -11.66
C THR A 80 9.20 11.64 -11.62
N PHE A 81 8.71 12.58 -12.44
CA PHE A 81 7.27 12.81 -12.61
C PHE A 81 6.57 11.60 -13.21
N TYR A 82 7.14 11.00 -14.26
CA TYR A 82 6.61 9.78 -14.86
C TYR A 82 6.48 8.65 -13.85
N ILE A 83 7.55 8.39 -13.08
CA ILE A 83 7.54 7.38 -12.01
C ILE A 83 6.47 7.71 -10.96
N THR A 84 6.34 8.97 -10.57
CA THR A 84 5.35 9.39 -9.56
C THR A 84 3.91 9.18 -10.04
N ILE A 85 3.62 9.51 -11.30
CA ILE A 85 2.31 9.26 -11.91
C ILE A 85 2.03 7.74 -11.96
N TYR A 86 3.03 6.94 -12.36
CA TYR A 86 2.92 5.49 -12.34
C TYR A 86 2.63 4.94 -10.94
N LEU A 87 3.30 5.45 -9.89
CA LEU A 87 3.04 5.07 -8.50
C LEU A 87 1.62 5.43 -8.04
N CYS A 88 1.10 6.59 -8.43
CA CYS A 88 -0.27 6.99 -8.15
C CYS A 88 -1.29 6.03 -8.80
N ILE A 89 -1.06 5.65 -10.06
CA ILE A 89 -1.90 4.67 -10.77
C ILE A 89 -1.83 3.33 -10.03
N LEU A 90 -0.63 2.86 -9.70
CA LEU A 90 -0.43 1.60 -8.99
C LEU A 90 -1.15 1.59 -7.64
N ALA A 91 -1.03 2.66 -6.83
CA ALA A 91 -1.73 2.78 -5.55
C ALA A 91 -3.26 2.69 -5.71
N LYS A 92 -3.82 3.29 -6.76
CA LYS A 92 -5.26 3.18 -7.08
C LYS A 92 -5.64 1.76 -7.50
N LEU A 93 -4.81 1.10 -8.31
CA LEU A 93 -5.03 -0.28 -8.73
C LEU A 93 -4.95 -1.24 -7.53
N THR A 94 -3.94 -1.12 -6.67
CA THR A 94 -3.79 -1.95 -5.46
C THR A 94 -4.99 -1.82 -4.54
N ALA A 95 -5.56 -0.62 -4.38
CA ALA A 95 -6.78 -0.42 -3.58
C ALA A 95 -8.01 -1.12 -4.19
N LYS A 96 -8.13 -1.18 -5.53
CA LYS A 96 -9.19 -1.94 -6.22
C LYS A 96 -8.96 -3.45 -6.09
N VAL A 97 -7.74 -3.88 -6.37
CA VAL A 97 -7.30 -5.29 -6.29
C VAL A 97 -7.50 -5.84 -4.89
N TYR A 98 -7.22 -5.08 -3.84
CA TYR A 98 -7.52 -5.49 -2.46
C TYR A 98 -8.98 -5.95 -2.26
N LYS A 99 -9.95 -5.18 -2.75
CA LYS A 99 -11.37 -5.54 -2.62
C LYS A 99 -11.70 -6.82 -3.39
N HIS A 100 -11.06 -7.01 -4.55
CA HIS A 100 -11.21 -8.23 -5.35
C HIS A 100 -10.61 -9.43 -4.61
N ILE A 101 -9.36 -9.32 -4.16
CA ILE A 101 -8.63 -10.36 -3.42
C ILE A 101 -9.42 -10.85 -2.21
N ILE A 102 -9.97 -9.95 -1.38
CA ILE A 102 -10.73 -10.36 -0.18
C ILE A 102 -11.98 -11.18 -0.55
N ARG A 103 -12.67 -10.84 -1.65
CA ARG A 103 -13.83 -11.61 -2.12
C ARG A 103 -13.41 -12.95 -2.72
N ALA A 104 -12.37 -12.94 -3.56
CA ALA A 104 -11.81 -14.14 -4.17
C ALA A 104 -11.34 -15.14 -3.10
N MET A 105 -10.67 -14.65 -2.05
CA MET A 105 -10.26 -15.46 -0.90
C MET A 105 -11.45 -16.12 -0.20
N GLY A 106 -12.53 -15.39 0.06
CA GLY A 106 -13.72 -15.97 0.69
C GLY A 106 -14.32 -17.12 -0.14
N HIS A 107 -14.44 -16.92 -1.44
CA HIS A 107 -14.94 -17.94 -2.36
C HIS A 107 -13.98 -19.14 -2.50
N SER A 108 -12.67 -18.88 -2.61
CA SER A 108 -11.64 -19.91 -2.69
C SER A 108 -11.59 -20.75 -1.41
N PHE A 109 -11.72 -20.11 -0.24
CA PHE A 109 -11.79 -20.79 1.05
C PHE A 109 -13.02 -21.72 1.13
N TYR A 110 -14.19 -21.25 0.69
CA TYR A 110 -15.40 -22.06 0.61
C TYR A 110 -15.23 -23.30 -0.28
N ILE A 111 -14.66 -23.13 -1.48
CA ILE A 111 -14.34 -24.25 -2.38
C ILE A 111 -13.38 -25.21 -1.69
N GLY A 112 -12.34 -24.70 -1.03
CA GLY A 112 -11.39 -25.49 -0.27
C GLY A 112 -12.05 -26.34 0.81
N MET A 113 -12.97 -25.76 1.59
CA MET A 113 -13.74 -26.49 2.61
C MET A 113 -14.53 -27.65 2.00
N SER A 114 -15.17 -27.45 0.83
CA SER A 114 -15.92 -28.52 0.13
C SER A 114 -15.04 -29.66 -0.42
N LYS A 115 -13.73 -29.39 -0.57
CA LYS A 115 -12.70 -30.32 -1.04
C LYS A 115 -11.77 -30.77 0.08
N TYR A 116 -12.04 -30.40 1.33
CA TYR A 116 -11.15 -30.58 2.47
C TYR A 116 -10.68 -32.03 2.65
N LEU A 117 -11.58 -33.02 2.54
CA LEU A 117 -11.20 -34.44 2.60
C LEU A 117 -10.96 -35.10 1.23
N LYS A 118 -11.07 -34.35 0.14
CA LYS A 118 -10.93 -34.85 -1.23
C LYS A 118 -9.54 -34.56 -1.80
N GLN A 119 -8.86 -33.53 -1.31
CA GLN A 119 -7.58 -33.06 -1.81
C GLN A 119 -6.67 -32.68 -0.64
N GLU A 120 -5.50 -33.29 -0.56
CA GLU A 120 -4.55 -33.10 0.55
C GLU A 120 -4.09 -31.64 0.67
N GLU A 121 -3.84 -30.96 -0.45
CA GLU A 121 -3.41 -29.56 -0.47
C GLU A 121 -4.40 -28.63 0.25
N TRP A 122 -5.71 -28.83 0.04
CA TRP A 122 -6.74 -28.06 0.74
C TRP A 122 -6.80 -28.40 2.22
N LYS A 123 -6.66 -29.68 2.57
CA LYS A 123 -6.61 -30.10 3.97
C LYS A 123 -5.48 -29.41 4.72
N VAL A 124 -4.25 -29.54 4.21
CA VAL A 124 -3.05 -28.98 4.84
C VAL A 124 -3.13 -27.45 4.92
N THR A 125 -3.58 -26.80 3.85
CA THR A 125 -3.69 -25.33 3.81
C THR A 125 -4.73 -24.81 4.80
N ILE A 126 -5.93 -25.41 4.82
CA ILE A 126 -7.01 -24.99 5.73
C ILE A 126 -6.63 -25.28 7.19
N ASP A 127 -6.08 -26.47 7.47
CA ASP A 127 -5.64 -26.84 8.82
C ASP A 127 -4.60 -25.87 9.35
N ARG A 128 -3.59 -25.52 8.53
CA ARG A 128 -2.57 -24.54 8.89
C ARG A 128 -3.18 -23.16 9.16
N ILE A 129 -4.04 -22.66 8.27
CA ILE A 129 -4.66 -21.33 8.45
C ILE A 129 -5.50 -21.28 9.73
N GLN A 130 -6.34 -22.29 9.97
CA GLN A 130 -7.25 -22.32 11.12
C GLN A 130 -6.48 -22.44 12.44
N TYR A 131 -5.46 -23.29 12.46
CA TYR A 131 -4.59 -23.48 13.61
C TYR A 131 -3.74 -22.23 13.91
N ASP A 132 -2.97 -21.74 12.93
CA ASP A 132 -2.01 -20.64 13.14
C ASP A 132 -2.71 -19.31 13.46
N MET A 133 -3.85 -19.04 12.81
CA MET A 133 -4.57 -17.78 12.96
C MET A 133 -5.66 -17.83 14.04
N GLN A 134 -5.84 -18.99 14.70
CA GLN A 134 -6.89 -19.25 15.69
C GLN A 134 -8.28 -18.79 15.19
N CYS A 135 -8.68 -19.33 14.03
CA CYS A 135 -9.93 -19.01 13.33
C CYS A 135 -10.62 -20.29 12.83
N CYS A 136 -11.89 -20.20 12.42
CA CYS A 136 -12.62 -21.33 11.85
C CYS A 136 -13.60 -20.90 10.76
N GLY A 137 -13.65 -21.66 9.67
CA GLY A 137 -14.42 -21.31 8.47
C GLY A 137 -13.92 -20.04 7.77
N ALA A 138 -14.58 -19.64 6.69
CA ALA A 138 -14.24 -18.41 5.98
C ALA A 138 -14.73 -17.19 6.77
N GLN A 139 -16.01 -17.19 7.13
CA GLN A 139 -16.71 -16.16 7.91
C GLN A 139 -16.97 -16.61 9.35
N GLY A 140 -17.10 -17.92 9.59
CA GLY A 140 -17.20 -18.49 10.93
C GLY A 140 -17.38 -19.99 10.93
N TYR A 141 -17.28 -20.60 12.12
CA TYR A 141 -17.25 -22.06 12.27
C TYR A 141 -18.49 -22.79 11.74
N ARG A 142 -19.67 -22.14 11.79
CA ARG A 142 -20.95 -22.74 11.37
C ARG A 142 -21.03 -23.03 9.87
N GLU A 143 -20.17 -22.41 9.05
CA GLU A 143 -20.11 -22.74 7.61
C GLU A 143 -19.75 -24.20 7.38
N TRP A 144 -18.94 -24.82 8.26
CA TRP A 144 -18.66 -26.25 8.17
C TRP A 144 -19.90 -27.13 8.32
N HIS A 145 -20.94 -26.65 9.01
CA HIS A 145 -22.18 -27.39 9.18
C HIS A 145 -23.09 -27.29 7.95
N GLN A 146 -22.81 -26.35 7.04
CA GLN A 146 -23.60 -26.07 5.85
C GLN A 146 -22.91 -26.55 4.57
N ILE A 147 -21.64 -26.96 4.67
CA ILE A 147 -20.85 -27.45 3.54
C ILE A 147 -20.76 -28.98 3.62
N PRO A 148 -21.05 -29.72 2.54
CA PRO A 148 -20.94 -31.17 2.54
C PRO A 148 -19.50 -31.62 2.35
N TRP A 149 -18.67 -31.42 3.39
CA TRP A 149 -17.25 -31.76 3.41
C TRP A 149 -16.99 -33.22 3.85
N LEU A 150 -17.96 -33.83 4.53
CA LEU A 150 -17.98 -35.26 4.88
C LEU A 150 -18.80 -36.04 3.84
N GLY A 151 -18.21 -37.08 3.25
CA GLY A 151 -18.84 -37.92 2.25
C GLY A 151 -19.25 -39.30 2.78
N ARG A 152 -19.83 -40.13 1.91
CA ARG A 152 -20.31 -41.48 2.23
C ARG A 152 -19.25 -42.41 2.82
N TYR A 153 -17.97 -42.18 2.53
CA TYR A 153 -16.88 -43.00 3.02
C TYR A 153 -16.45 -42.63 4.44
N GLN A 154 -16.81 -41.43 4.91
CA GLN A 154 -16.45 -40.93 6.23
C GLN A 154 -17.56 -41.17 7.27
N VAL A 155 -18.76 -41.53 6.84
CA VAL A 155 -19.91 -41.72 7.73
C VAL A 155 -20.59 -43.06 7.51
N ASN A 156 -21.12 -43.64 8.58
CA ASN A 156 -21.90 -44.88 8.50
C ASN A 156 -23.31 -44.59 7.97
N VAL A 157 -23.46 -44.55 6.64
CA VAL A 157 -24.74 -44.24 5.95
C VAL A 157 -25.88 -45.20 6.32
N LYS A 158 -25.57 -46.40 6.84
CA LYS A 158 -26.59 -47.38 7.26
C LYS A 158 -27.22 -47.03 8.61
N SER A 159 -26.55 -46.24 9.45
CA SER A 159 -27.05 -45.84 10.77
C SER A 159 -28.23 -44.88 10.66
N ASP A 160 -29.29 -45.11 11.43
CA ASP A 160 -30.47 -44.24 11.44
C ASP A 160 -30.15 -42.83 11.97
N SER A 161 -29.19 -42.72 12.89
CA SER A 161 -28.69 -41.43 13.40
C SER A 161 -27.95 -40.59 12.36
N VAL A 162 -27.50 -41.19 11.25
CA VAL A 162 -26.84 -40.48 10.14
C VAL A 162 -27.85 -40.05 9.08
N LYS A 163 -28.91 -40.83 8.88
CA LYS A 163 -29.98 -40.54 7.91
C LYS A 163 -30.71 -39.23 8.22
N GLN A 164 -30.84 -38.85 9.50
CA GLN A 164 -31.48 -37.59 9.90
C GLN A 164 -30.74 -36.33 9.40
N PHE A 165 -29.44 -36.45 9.07
CA PHE A 165 -28.59 -35.35 8.61
C PHE A 165 -28.44 -35.31 7.08
N HIS A 166 -29.25 -36.07 6.34
CA HIS A 166 -29.24 -36.09 4.89
C HIS A 166 -30.21 -35.07 4.33
N GLU A 167 -29.69 -34.00 3.71
CA GLU A 167 -30.45 -32.91 3.11
C GLU A 167 -30.04 -32.73 1.64
N ASN A 168 -31.02 -32.60 0.73
CA ASN A 168 -30.79 -32.28 -0.69
C ASN A 168 -29.73 -33.15 -1.40
N GLY A 169 -29.65 -34.44 -1.04
CA GLY A 169 -28.70 -35.40 -1.63
C GLY A 169 -27.28 -35.34 -1.07
N SER A 170 -27.05 -34.55 -0.01
CA SER A 170 -25.77 -34.42 0.69
C SER A 170 -25.96 -34.62 2.20
N TRP A 171 -24.88 -34.91 2.93
CA TRP A 171 -24.92 -35.01 4.38
C TRP A 171 -24.33 -33.75 5.03
N LEU A 172 -25.08 -33.15 5.95
CA LEU A 172 -24.71 -31.94 6.67
C LEU A 172 -24.68 -32.23 8.16
N PHE A 173 -23.48 -32.23 8.75
CA PHE A 173 -23.29 -32.56 10.17
C PHE A 173 -22.87 -31.33 10.97
N PRO A 174 -23.26 -31.22 12.25
CA PRO A 174 -22.77 -30.19 13.15
C PRO A 174 -21.34 -30.48 13.63
N VAL A 175 -20.42 -30.78 12.70
CA VAL A 175 -19.03 -31.19 12.96
C VAL A 175 -18.09 -30.22 12.25
N THR A 176 -17.02 -29.84 12.94
CA THR A 176 -15.94 -29.01 12.41
C THR A 176 -14.61 -29.78 12.42
N PRO A 177 -13.62 -29.40 11.60
CA PRO A 177 -12.28 -29.98 11.69
C PRO A 177 -11.58 -29.67 13.01
N TRP A 178 -10.67 -30.54 13.41
CA TRP A 178 -9.86 -30.38 14.63
C TRP A 178 -9.04 -29.07 14.65
N SER A 179 -8.68 -28.54 13.48
CA SER A 179 -7.92 -27.30 13.34
C SER A 179 -8.70 -26.05 13.78
N CYS A 180 -10.03 -26.15 13.93
CA CYS A 180 -10.87 -25.11 14.48
C CYS A 180 -10.84 -25.00 16.02
N CYS A 181 -10.19 -25.93 16.70
CA CYS A 181 -10.11 -25.97 18.15
C CYS A 181 -9.33 -24.78 18.72
N ARG A 182 -9.85 -24.23 19.83
CA ARG A 182 -9.19 -23.13 20.55
C ARG A 182 -8.12 -23.69 21.48
N LEU A 183 -6.88 -23.21 21.35
CA LEU A 183 -5.75 -23.71 22.14
C LEU A 183 -5.84 -23.39 23.64
N SER A 184 -6.53 -22.30 23.99
CA SER A 184 -6.69 -21.87 25.39
C SER A 184 -7.84 -22.59 26.11
N PHE A 185 -8.57 -23.47 25.44
CA PHE A 185 -9.66 -24.21 26.06
C PHE A 185 -9.07 -25.31 26.99
N PRO A 186 -9.48 -25.37 28.27
CA PRO A 186 -8.80 -26.19 29.28
C PRO A 186 -9.11 -27.70 29.20
N MET A 187 -10.09 -28.11 28.39
CA MET A 187 -10.54 -29.49 28.26
C MET A 187 -10.35 -30.01 26.83
N GLN A 188 -10.76 -31.24 26.56
CA GLN A 188 -10.82 -31.79 25.20
C GLN A 188 -11.67 -30.89 24.29
N CYS A 189 -11.21 -30.69 23.05
CA CYS A 189 -11.94 -29.87 22.09
C CYS A 189 -13.23 -30.55 21.62
N LEU A 190 -14.33 -29.80 21.59
CA LEU A 190 -15.66 -30.27 21.20
C LEU A 190 -15.97 -29.98 19.73
N HIS A 191 -15.10 -30.40 18.82
CA HIS A 191 -15.26 -30.22 17.37
C HIS A 191 -16.20 -31.24 16.70
N ASP A 192 -16.38 -32.42 17.32
CA ASP A 192 -17.35 -33.45 16.93
C ASP A 192 -18.29 -33.75 18.09
N PRO A 193 -19.42 -33.02 18.20
CA PRO A 193 -20.40 -33.23 19.25
C PRO A 193 -21.07 -34.61 19.19
N LEU A 194 -21.09 -35.27 18.02
CA LEU A 194 -21.77 -36.56 17.84
C LEU A 194 -21.01 -37.71 18.50
N GLN A 195 -19.70 -37.55 18.69
CA GLN A 195 -18.87 -38.51 19.41
C GLN A 195 -18.87 -38.29 20.94
N GLN A 196 -19.50 -37.22 21.42
CA GLN A 196 -19.45 -36.79 22.81
C GLN A 196 -20.79 -37.03 23.51
N VAL A 197 -21.05 -38.31 23.81
CA VAL A 197 -22.28 -38.78 24.47
C VAL A 197 -22.43 -38.10 25.84
N GLY A 198 -23.54 -37.38 26.04
CA GLY A 198 -23.94 -36.81 27.34
C GLY A 198 -23.70 -35.30 27.53
N ALA A 199 -23.06 -34.60 26.58
CA ALA A 199 -22.80 -33.17 26.69
C ALA A 199 -23.93 -32.33 26.04
N ASN A 200 -25.03 -32.09 26.77
CA ASN A 200 -26.06 -31.09 26.41
C ASN A 200 -25.54 -29.65 26.62
N HIS A 201 -24.41 -29.29 26.02
CA HIS A 201 -23.75 -27.99 26.25
C HIS A 201 -23.41 -27.30 24.93
N GLN A 202 -24.45 -26.85 24.20
CA GLN A 202 -24.31 -26.05 22.99
C GLN A 202 -23.40 -24.82 23.18
N SER A 203 -23.43 -24.23 24.38
CA SER A 203 -22.55 -23.12 24.80
C SER A 203 -21.09 -23.55 24.89
N LEU A 204 -20.82 -24.71 25.49
CA LEU A 204 -19.46 -25.23 25.67
C LEU A 204 -18.79 -25.58 24.34
N VAL A 205 -19.55 -26.01 23.32
CA VAL A 205 -19.03 -26.23 21.96
C VAL A 205 -18.51 -24.93 21.35
N ALA A 206 -19.24 -23.82 21.51
CA ALA A 206 -18.81 -22.51 21.01
C ALA A 206 -17.57 -21.98 21.77
N ASP A 207 -17.43 -22.34 23.05
CA ASP A 207 -16.26 -21.97 23.86
C ASP A 207 -15.00 -22.77 23.49
N ALA A 208 -15.17 -24.04 23.09
CA ALA A 208 -14.08 -24.92 22.67
C ALA A 208 -13.53 -24.60 21.26
N LEU A 209 -14.29 -23.85 20.45
CA LEU A 209 -13.96 -23.56 19.07
C LEU A 209 -13.58 -22.09 18.85
N ASN A 210 -12.77 -21.85 17.82
CA ASN A 210 -12.57 -20.51 17.29
C ASN A 210 -13.81 -20.09 16.51
N THR A 211 -14.54 -19.08 16.97
CA THR A 211 -15.81 -18.67 16.35
C THR A 211 -15.63 -17.67 15.21
N GLU A 212 -14.50 -16.96 15.19
CA GLU A 212 -14.17 -15.96 14.16
C GLU A 212 -13.74 -16.61 12.84
N GLY A 213 -14.22 -16.05 11.72
CA GLY A 213 -13.82 -16.46 10.39
C GLY A 213 -12.39 -16.09 10.01
N CYS A 214 -11.73 -16.98 9.28
CA CYS A 214 -10.33 -16.80 8.87
C CYS A 214 -10.10 -15.63 7.92
N ILE A 215 -11.08 -15.25 7.10
CA ILE A 215 -10.97 -14.09 6.22
C ILE A 215 -10.81 -12.80 7.04
N THR A 216 -11.40 -12.73 8.24
CA THR A 216 -11.26 -11.56 9.12
C THR A 216 -9.85 -11.41 9.68
N LYS A 217 -9.15 -12.53 9.92
CA LYS A 217 -7.75 -12.51 10.36
C LYS A 217 -6.80 -12.26 9.19
N LEU A 218 -6.99 -12.96 8.07
CA LEU A 218 -6.14 -12.87 6.87
C LEU A 218 -6.14 -11.47 6.23
N LYS A 219 -7.27 -10.76 6.26
CA LYS A 219 -7.37 -9.40 5.68
C LYS A 219 -6.53 -8.36 6.44
N ILE A 220 -6.17 -8.60 7.70
CA ILE A 220 -5.44 -7.63 8.55
C ILE A 220 -4.04 -7.36 8.00
N PRO A 221 -3.13 -8.35 7.86
CA PRO A 221 -1.79 -8.09 7.33
C PRO A 221 -1.82 -7.51 5.92
N ILE A 222 -2.74 -7.97 5.06
CA ILE A 222 -2.91 -7.46 3.69
C ILE A 222 -3.34 -5.99 3.71
N ARG A 223 -4.35 -5.64 4.52
CA ARG A 223 -4.84 -4.26 4.64
C ARG A 223 -3.74 -3.35 5.18
N MET A 224 -3.05 -3.77 6.25
CA MET A 224 -1.96 -2.99 6.83
C MET A 224 -0.87 -2.71 5.80
N ALA A 225 -0.48 -3.71 5.01
CA ALA A 225 0.50 -3.56 3.95
C ALA A 225 0.04 -2.56 2.87
N ILE A 226 -1.19 -2.71 2.36
CA ILE A 226 -1.72 -1.85 1.29
C ILE A 226 -1.94 -0.42 1.77
N THR A 227 -2.48 -0.23 2.98
CA THR A 227 -2.65 1.10 3.57
C THR A 227 -1.29 1.78 3.78
N THR A 228 -0.29 1.06 4.29
CA THR A 228 1.07 1.58 4.44
C THR A 228 1.65 1.98 3.10
N PHE A 229 1.52 1.14 2.07
CA PHE A 229 1.96 1.46 0.72
C PHE A 229 1.30 2.74 0.17
N ILE A 230 -0.01 2.88 0.31
CA ILE A 230 -0.75 4.08 -0.15
C ILE A 230 -0.25 5.34 0.58
N ILE A 231 -0.07 5.27 1.90
CA ILE A 231 0.47 6.39 2.70
C ILE A 231 1.87 6.77 2.21
N LEU A 232 2.74 5.79 1.98
CA LEU A 232 4.09 6.04 1.47
C LEU A 232 4.09 6.63 0.07
N VAL A 233 3.16 6.23 -0.82
CA VAL A 233 3.02 6.84 -2.15
C VAL A 233 2.59 8.30 -2.02
N VAL A 234 1.59 8.62 -1.19
CA VAL A 234 1.17 10.01 -0.95
C VAL A 234 2.31 10.85 -0.40
N LEU A 235 3.06 10.33 0.58
CA LEU A 235 4.25 10.99 1.12
C LEU A 235 5.31 11.22 0.03
N ASN A 236 5.57 10.22 -0.82
CA ASN A 236 6.51 10.36 -1.93
C ASN A 236 6.07 11.44 -2.92
N CYS A 237 4.78 11.53 -3.25
CA CYS A 237 4.25 12.60 -4.11
C CYS A 237 4.49 13.99 -3.51
N LEU A 238 4.24 14.17 -2.21
CA LEU A 238 4.48 15.43 -1.52
C LEU A 238 5.96 15.81 -1.52
N VAL A 239 6.84 14.85 -1.16
CA VAL A 239 8.28 15.09 -1.16
C VAL A 239 8.80 15.35 -2.57
N GLN A 240 8.26 14.67 -3.59
CA GLN A 240 8.64 14.88 -4.98
C GLN A 240 8.28 16.29 -5.47
N LEU A 241 7.11 16.81 -5.07
CA LEU A 241 6.72 18.18 -5.38
C LEU A 241 7.69 19.19 -4.74
N VAL A 242 8.04 18.99 -3.47
CA VAL A 242 9.02 19.86 -2.78
C VAL A 242 10.40 19.78 -3.46
N LEU A 243 10.87 18.58 -3.80
CA LEU A 243 12.15 18.39 -4.49
C LEU A 243 12.18 19.06 -5.85
N PHE A 244 11.11 18.97 -6.62
CA PHE A 244 11.00 19.68 -7.90
C PHE A 244 11.18 21.19 -7.72
N LEU A 245 10.48 21.79 -6.75
CA LEU A 245 10.57 23.22 -6.45
C LEU A 245 11.99 23.62 -6.04
N VAL A 246 12.59 22.88 -5.09
CA VAL A 246 13.93 23.15 -4.57
C VAL A 246 14.99 23.01 -5.66
N VAL A 247 14.96 21.92 -6.44
CA VAL A 247 15.93 21.70 -7.54
C VAL A 247 15.79 22.78 -8.61
N ARG A 248 14.57 23.22 -8.91
CA ARG A 248 14.35 24.29 -9.89
C ARG A 248 14.88 25.63 -9.42
N VAL A 249 14.55 26.05 -8.20
CA VAL A 249 15.06 27.29 -7.61
C VAL A 249 16.58 27.25 -7.48
N LEU A 250 17.14 26.13 -7.04
CA LEU A 250 18.59 25.96 -6.92
C LEU A 250 19.27 26.06 -8.29
N TYR A 251 18.75 25.35 -9.30
CA TYR A 251 19.33 25.38 -10.64
C TYR A 251 19.31 26.79 -11.24
N THR A 252 18.20 27.51 -11.13
CA THR A 252 18.09 28.89 -11.66
C THR A 252 18.96 29.87 -10.87
N SER A 253 19.03 29.74 -9.54
CA SER A 253 19.90 30.58 -8.70
C SER A 253 21.37 30.40 -9.04
N CYS A 254 21.86 29.15 -9.11
CA CYS A 254 23.26 28.87 -9.46
C CYS A 254 23.60 29.39 -10.86
N ARG A 255 22.70 29.19 -11.83
CA ARG A 255 22.89 29.71 -13.20
C ARG A 255 22.97 31.24 -13.21
N ASN A 256 22.13 31.90 -12.43
CA ASN A 256 22.12 33.36 -12.34
C ASN A 256 23.35 33.90 -11.60
N ALA A 257 23.85 33.21 -10.57
CA ALA A 257 25.09 33.57 -9.88
C ALA A 257 26.28 33.54 -10.83
N GLU A 258 26.39 32.50 -11.66
CA GLU A 258 27.43 32.39 -12.70
C GLU A 258 27.30 33.52 -13.75
N ILE A 259 26.08 33.88 -14.17
CA ILE A 259 25.85 34.97 -15.14
C ILE A 259 26.21 36.35 -14.57
N LEU A 260 25.98 36.56 -13.28
CA LEU A 260 26.27 37.82 -12.60
C LEU A 260 27.71 37.90 -12.10
N GLU A 261 28.50 36.82 -12.26
CA GLU A 261 29.85 36.67 -11.74
C GLU A 261 29.97 37.01 -10.24
N THR A 262 28.94 36.64 -9.45
CA THR A 262 28.91 36.92 -8.01
C THR A 262 29.04 35.63 -7.21
N ASP A 263 29.88 35.65 -6.19
CA ASP A 263 29.87 34.63 -5.12
C ASP A 263 28.75 34.86 -4.09
N GLY A 264 27.94 35.92 -4.29
CA GLY A 264 26.89 36.38 -3.38
C GLY A 264 25.48 35.85 -3.68
N VAL A 265 24.47 36.63 -3.30
CA VAL A 265 23.06 36.24 -3.42
C VAL A 265 22.55 36.44 -4.84
N ALA A 266 22.16 35.36 -5.51
CA ALA A 266 21.50 35.40 -6.82
C ALA A 266 20.02 35.00 -6.72
N PRO A 267 19.11 35.68 -7.44
CA PRO A 267 17.69 35.33 -7.42
C PRO A 267 17.43 34.00 -8.15
N GLY A 268 16.55 33.19 -7.59
CA GLY A 268 16.03 31.96 -8.21
C GLY A 268 14.53 32.03 -8.40
N TRP A 269 14.05 31.36 -9.45
CA TRP A 269 12.62 31.24 -9.73
C TRP A 269 12.26 29.84 -10.22
N ILE A 270 10.99 29.48 -10.07
CA ILE A 270 10.45 28.18 -10.49
C ILE A 270 10.15 28.19 -12.00
N PHE A 271 9.53 29.27 -12.49
CA PHE A 271 9.24 29.51 -13.90
C PHE A 271 9.64 30.93 -14.26
N GLY A 272 10.44 31.10 -15.30
CA GLY A 272 10.84 32.42 -15.76
C GLY A 272 11.10 32.48 -17.26
N ARG A 273 11.64 33.62 -17.68
CA ARG A 273 11.86 33.93 -19.09
C ARG A 273 12.86 32.95 -19.72
N GLY A 274 12.46 32.28 -20.81
CA GLY A 274 13.26 31.28 -21.53
C GLY A 274 13.03 29.83 -21.11
N ASP A 275 12.15 29.56 -20.14
CA ASP A 275 11.68 28.22 -19.80
C ASP A 275 10.43 27.86 -20.61
N CYS A 276 10.37 26.65 -21.17
CA CYS A 276 9.24 26.15 -21.96
C CYS A 276 8.75 27.09 -23.09
N GLY A 277 9.65 27.87 -23.69
CA GLY A 277 9.30 28.86 -24.74
C GLY A 277 8.66 30.15 -24.22
N TYR A 278 8.61 30.35 -22.89
CA TYR A 278 8.03 31.53 -22.28
C TYR A 278 8.94 32.75 -22.45
N ASN A 279 8.64 33.61 -23.44
CA ASN A 279 9.45 34.79 -23.75
C ASN A 279 8.97 36.08 -23.09
N ARG A 280 7.84 36.07 -22.37
CA ARG A 280 7.32 37.21 -21.61
C ARG A 280 7.85 37.18 -20.17
N GLY A 281 7.98 38.33 -19.52
CA GLY A 281 8.47 38.43 -18.13
C GLY A 281 9.73 39.29 -17.96
N LYS A 282 10.06 39.58 -16.70
CA LYS A 282 11.20 40.39 -16.29
C LYS A 282 12.53 39.70 -16.63
N THR A 283 13.49 40.47 -17.10
CA THR A 283 14.86 40.01 -17.33
C THR A 283 15.64 39.94 -16.01
N LEU A 284 16.76 39.22 -15.99
CA LEU A 284 17.64 39.16 -14.81
C LEU A 284 18.08 40.56 -14.35
N LEU A 285 18.31 41.48 -15.30
CA LEU A 285 18.64 42.88 -15.03
C LEU A 285 17.48 43.65 -14.36
N ASP A 286 16.23 43.38 -14.76
CA ASP A 286 15.05 44.01 -14.13
C ASP A 286 14.86 43.55 -12.67
N TYR A 287 15.33 42.35 -12.32
CA TYR A 287 15.31 41.86 -10.95
C TYR A 287 16.43 42.45 -10.08
N MET A 288 17.61 42.67 -10.67
CA MET A 288 18.74 43.32 -10.00
C MET A 288 18.51 44.81 -9.79
N ASN A 289 17.84 45.48 -10.74
CA ASN A 289 17.54 46.91 -10.72
C ASN A 289 16.02 47.16 -10.74
N PRO A 290 15.30 46.96 -9.62
CA PRO A 290 13.87 47.24 -9.59
C PRO A 290 13.62 48.72 -9.91
N PRO A 291 12.64 49.06 -10.77
CA PRO A 291 12.37 50.44 -11.12
C PRO A 291 12.03 51.22 -9.84
N ARG A 292 12.80 52.30 -9.57
CA ARG A 292 12.54 53.20 -8.45
C ARG A 292 11.07 53.61 -8.52
N ARG A 293 10.26 53.18 -7.53
CA ARG A 293 8.87 53.65 -7.39
C ARG A 293 8.90 55.17 -7.51
N ARG A 294 8.32 55.72 -8.58
CA ARG A 294 8.03 57.16 -8.66
C ARG A 294 7.28 57.50 -7.37
N ARG A 295 7.93 58.21 -6.44
CA ARG A 295 7.26 58.82 -5.30
C ARG A 295 6.07 59.58 -5.90
N ARG A 296 4.84 59.16 -5.60
CA ARG A 296 3.66 59.99 -5.80
C ARG A 296 4.02 61.33 -5.17
N LYS A 297 4.08 62.40 -5.96
CA LYS A 297 4.23 63.77 -5.44
C LYS A 297 3.15 63.92 -4.36
N GLN A 298 3.55 64.02 -3.10
CA GLN A 298 2.67 64.52 -2.05
C GLN A 298 2.25 65.91 -2.51
N GLN A 299 0.95 66.06 -2.75
CA GLN A 299 0.30 67.32 -2.98
C GLN A 299 0.55 68.17 -1.73
N LYS A 300 1.33 69.25 -1.87
CA LYS A 300 1.50 70.26 -0.81
C LYS A 300 0.11 70.83 -0.52
N PRO A 301 -0.37 70.85 0.74
CA PRO A 301 -1.50 71.69 1.09
C PRO A 301 -1.08 73.16 0.94
N ALA A 302 -1.96 73.96 0.35
CA ALA A 302 -1.83 75.41 0.32
C ALA A 302 -1.83 75.93 1.76
N ILE A 303 -0.83 76.74 2.10
CA ILE A 303 -0.85 77.59 3.29
C ILE A 303 -1.52 78.87 2.79
N ASP A 304 -2.77 79.09 3.19
CA ASP A 304 -3.36 80.43 3.17
C ASP A 304 -2.71 81.20 4.31
N GLU A 305 -1.97 82.24 3.95
CA GLU A 305 -1.37 83.21 4.85
C GLU A 305 -2.20 84.49 4.71
N GLN A 306 -3.10 84.76 5.66
CA GLN A 306 -3.55 86.12 5.96
C GLN A 306 -4.29 86.19 7.30
N ASP A 307 -3.57 86.66 8.32
CA ASP A 307 -4.11 87.40 9.47
C ASP A 307 -3.44 88.79 9.44
N CYS A 308 -4.18 89.78 8.91
CA CYS A 308 -4.11 91.25 9.06
C CYS A 308 -4.65 91.95 7.81
#